data_AF-A0A7W1XDR5-F1
#
_entry.id   AF-A0A7W1XDR5-F1
#
_cell.length_a   1.000
_cell.length_b   1.000
_cell.length_c   1.000
_cell.angle_alpha   90.00
_cell.angle_beta   90.00
_cell.angle_gamma   90.00
#
_symmetry.space_group_name_H-M   'P 1'
#
loop_
_entity.id
_entity.type
_entity.pdbx_description
1 polymer ?
#
loop_
_entity_poly.entity_id
_entity_poly.type
_entity_poly.pdbx_seq_one_letter_code
_entity_poly.pdbx_strand_id
1 'polypeptide(L)'
;MMDVAYDFEKDKSALKVLGKRRRPDYYKDTIYFGKRSSDGYLKVYNKKKELERKGVKVHSEYLTRIEYKWKARTKREGVPLWKLGQLDLKIDERYEVYQRGELGEIKAEHRACLWAYEQGLIELHEFTRTTQKHIKKILSEAWERIDLEKMYRLEIENEVEKLYELLY
;
A
#
# COMPACT_ATOMS: atom_id res chain seq x y z
N MET A 1 9.71 1.51 -18.93
CA MET A 1 9.14 0.93 -17.70
C MET A 1 8.89 2.10 -16.79
N MET A 2 7.69 2.19 -16.23
CA MET A 2 7.29 3.30 -15.36
C MET A 2 6.96 2.73 -14.00
N ASP A 3 7.30 3.48 -12.96
CA ASP A 3 7.08 3.06 -11.58
C ASP A 3 6.19 4.10 -10.93
N VAL A 4 5.07 3.66 -10.35
CA VAL A 4 4.21 4.48 -9.48
C VAL A 4 4.51 4.06 -8.05
N ALA A 5 4.85 5.01 -7.18
CA ALA A 5 5.33 4.71 -5.83
C ALA A 5 4.69 5.63 -4.81
N TYR A 6 4.07 5.04 -3.79
CA TYR A 6 3.49 5.77 -2.67
C TYR A 6 4.12 5.33 -1.36
N ASP A 7 4.55 6.31 -0.57
CA ASP A 7 5.08 6.11 0.76
C ASP A 7 3.98 6.32 1.81
N PHE A 8 3.96 5.42 2.79
CA PHE A 8 3.04 5.46 3.92
C PHE A 8 3.86 5.48 5.20
N GLU A 9 3.59 6.45 6.08
CA GLU A 9 4.18 6.54 7.42
C GLU A 9 3.52 5.54 8.40
N LYS A 10 3.51 4.27 7.99
CA LYS A 10 2.90 3.16 8.73
C LYS A 10 3.79 1.93 8.60
N ASP A 11 3.74 1.08 9.61
CA ASP A 11 4.36 -0.25 9.49
C ASP A 11 3.67 -1.05 8.37
N LYS A 12 4.41 -1.97 7.77
CA LYS A 12 3.91 -2.84 6.70
C LYS A 12 2.71 -3.69 7.13
N SER A 13 2.60 -4.05 8.41
CA SER A 13 1.44 -4.76 8.97
C SER A 13 0.15 -3.95 8.94
N ALA A 14 0.23 -2.62 8.93
CA ALA A 14 -0.91 -1.73 8.78
C ALA A 14 -1.32 -1.50 7.33
N LEU A 15 -0.68 -2.18 6.37
CA LEU A 15 -1.04 -2.19 4.96
C LEU A 15 -1.39 -3.61 4.53
N LYS A 16 -2.48 -3.73 3.77
CA LYS A 16 -2.94 -5.02 3.25
C LYS A 16 -3.15 -4.90 1.75
N VAL A 17 -2.56 -5.84 1.02
CA VAL A 17 -2.76 -5.94 -0.43
C VAL A 17 -3.34 -7.30 -0.76
N LEU A 18 -4.43 -7.31 -1.50
CA LEU A 18 -5.07 -8.50 -2.04
C LEU A 18 -4.86 -8.55 -3.55
N GLY A 19 -4.10 -9.52 -4.03
CA GLY A 19 -3.94 -9.77 -5.46
C GLY A 19 -5.03 -10.71 -5.98
N LYS A 20 -5.76 -10.31 -7.02
CA LYS A 20 -6.93 -11.08 -7.52
C LYS A 20 -6.58 -12.41 -8.20
N ARG A 21 -5.33 -12.61 -8.63
CA ARG A 21 -4.95 -13.75 -9.49
C ARG A 21 -3.90 -14.69 -8.90
N ARG A 22 -3.14 -14.28 -7.89
CA ARG A 22 -2.04 -15.09 -7.37
C ARG A 22 -1.66 -14.73 -5.94
N ARG A 23 -1.19 -15.73 -5.20
CA ARG A 23 -0.55 -15.53 -3.90
C ARG A 23 0.71 -14.66 -4.04
N PRO A 24 1.02 -13.83 -3.03
CA PRO A 24 2.22 -13.03 -3.02
C PRO A 24 3.49 -13.90 -2.87
N ASP A 25 4.58 -13.43 -3.46
CA ASP A 25 5.92 -13.96 -3.25
C ASP A 25 6.65 -13.11 -2.22
N TYR A 26 7.28 -13.74 -1.23
CA TYR A 26 8.03 -13.06 -0.18
C TYR A 26 9.52 -13.21 -0.45
N TYR A 27 10.24 -12.11 -0.54
CA TYR A 27 11.69 -12.15 -0.65
C TYR A 27 12.32 -11.10 0.25
N LYS A 28 13.10 -11.57 1.22
CA LYS A 28 13.66 -10.76 2.30
C LYS A 28 12.53 -9.98 2.99
N ASP A 29 12.59 -8.65 2.94
CA ASP A 29 11.65 -7.75 3.60
C ASP A 29 10.59 -7.16 2.63
N THR A 30 10.54 -7.68 1.40
CA THR A 30 9.66 -7.21 0.34
C THR A 30 8.63 -8.27 -0.04
N ILE A 31 7.38 -7.85 -0.15
CA ILE A 31 6.27 -8.64 -0.64
C ILE A 31 6.01 -8.27 -2.10
N TYR A 32 5.93 -9.25 -2.98
CA TYR A 32 5.70 -9.07 -4.41
C TYR A 32 4.34 -9.65 -4.81
N PHE A 33 3.56 -8.88 -5.56
CA PHE A 33 2.24 -9.27 -6.06
C PHE A 33 2.23 -9.26 -7.59
N GLY A 34 1.98 -10.42 -8.22
CA GLY A 34 2.05 -10.58 -9.68
C GLY A 34 3.43 -11.04 -10.16
N LYS A 35 3.66 -11.06 -11.48
CA LYS A 35 4.92 -11.51 -12.09
C LYS A 35 5.69 -10.33 -12.70
N ARG A 36 7.01 -10.34 -12.60
CA ARG A 36 7.86 -9.36 -13.32
C ARG A 36 7.72 -9.43 -14.85
N SER A 37 7.27 -10.58 -15.36
CA SER A 37 7.07 -10.82 -16.79
C SER A 37 5.72 -10.35 -17.33
N SER A 38 4.74 -10.00 -16.47
CA SER A 38 3.45 -9.46 -16.90
C SER A 38 3.52 -7.96 -17.21
N ASP A 39 2.40 -7.38 -17.64
CA ASP A 39 2.24 -5.94 -17.94
C ASP A 39 2.46 -5.03 -16.71
N GLY A 40 2.57 -5.62 -15.52
CA GLY A 40 2.99 -4.95 -14.30
C GLY A 40 3.00 -5.86 -13.09
N TYR A 41 3.56 -5.38 -11.99
CA TYR A 41 3.55 -6.04 -10.68
C TYR A 41 3.69 -5.03 -9.55
N LEU A 42 3.22 -5.37 -8.36
CA LEU A 42 3.26 -4.50 -7.18
C LEU A 42 4.25 -5.02 -6.14
N LYS A 43 4.94 -4.11 -5.46
CA LYS A 43 5.86 -4.38 -4.34
C LYS A 43 5.37 -3.65 -3.10
N VAL A 44 5.45 -4.30 -1.94
CA VAL A 44 5.30 -3.66 -0.63
C VAL A 44 6.54 -3.93 0.19
N TYR A 45 7.21 -2.89 0.69
CA TYR A 45 8.47 -3.05 1.41
C TYR A 45 8.79 -1.91 2.36
N ASN A 46 9.66 -2.18 3.33
CA ASN A 46 10.16 -1.18 4.27
C ASN A 46 11.12 -0.22 3.54
N LYS A 47 10.62 0.98 3.23
CA LYS A 47 11.35 2.02 2.52
C LYS A 47 12.37 2.71 3.42
N LYS A 48 12.06 2.89 4.70
CA LYS A 48 13.00 3.42 5.70
C LYS A 48 14.30 2.62 5.69
N LYS A 49 14.21 1.30 5.84
CA LYS A 49 15.36 0.40 5.82
C LYS A 49 16.12 0.39 4.49
N GLU A 50 15.43 0.60 3.36
CA GLU A 50 16.08 0.77 2.06
C GLU A 50 16.91 2.06 2.01
N LEU A 51 16.37 3.17 2.52
CA LEU A 51 17.00 4.49 2.56
C LEU A 51 18.17 4.54 3.56
N GLU A 52 17.99 3.98 4.76
CA GLU A 52 19.03 3.92 5.79
C GLU A 52 20.24 3.11 5.34
N ARG A 53 20.02 2.01 4.61
CA ARG A 53 21.12 1.24 3.98
C ARG A 53 21.89 2.05 2.93
N LYS A 54 21.29 3.11 2.39
CA LYS A 54 21.90 4.06 1.46
C LYS A 54 22.47 5.29 2.19
N GLY A 55 22.47 5.32 3.52
CA GLY A 55 22.97 6.43 4.32
C GLY A 55 22.00 7.61 4.45
N VAL A 56 20.74 7.47 4.02
CA VAL A 56 19.72 8.52 4.15
C VAL A 56 19.00 8.37 5.49
N LYS A 57 19.04 9.43 6.31
CA LYS A 57 18.36 9.47 7.60
C LYS A 57 16.85 9.69 7.39
N VAL A 58 16.04 8.81 7.99
CA VAL A 58 14.57 8.89 7.94
C VAL A 58 14.07 9.13 9.36
N HIS A 59 13.31 10.22 9.55
CA HIS A 59 12.82 10.62 10.87
C HIS A 59 11.52 9.92 11.29
N SER A 60 10.71 9.48 10.34
CA SER A 60 9.49 8.72 10.65
C SER A 60 9.83 7.38 11.31
N GLU A 61 9.00 6.94 12.25
CA GLU A 61 9.18 5.66 12.95
C GLU A 61 9.10 4.49 11.95
N TYR A 62 8.08 4.54 11.08
CA TYR A 62 7.86 3.58 10.00
C TYR A 62 7.73 4.29 8.66
N LEU A 63 8.30 3.70 7.62
CA LEU A 63 8.08 4.15 6.24
C LEU A 63 7.97 2.92 5.34
N THR A 64 6.76 2.63 4.88
CA THR A 64 6.47 1.51 3.98
C THR A 64 6.09 2.05 2.61
N ARG A 65 6.70 1.52 1.55
CA ARG A 65 6.38 1.89 0.18
C ARG A 65 5.54 0.82 -0.49
N ILE A 66 4.48 1.26 -1.16
CA ILE A 66 3.76 0.50 -2.17
C ILE A 66 4.22 1.00 -3.54
N GLU A 67 4.80 0.12 -4.35
CA GLU A 67 5.37 0.47 -5.66
C GLU A 67 4.78 -0.44 -6.75
N TYR A 68 4.06 0.15 -7.70
CA TYR A 68 3.59 -0.53 -8.89
C TYR A 68 4.53 -0.30 -10.06
N LYS A 69 5.10 -1.39 -10.55
CA LYS A 69 5.93 -1.43 -11.75
C LYS A 69 5.02 -1.67 -12.95
N TRP A 70 4.90 -0.70 -13.84
CA TRP A 70 4.14 -0.81 -15.08
C TRP A 70 5.06 -0.99 -16.29
N LYS A 71 4.66 -1.90 -17.17
CA LYS A 71 5.40 -2.24 -18.38
C LYS A 71 4.51 -2.06 -19.60
N ALA A 72 4.83 -1.06 -20.42
CA ALA A 72 4.22 -0.88 -21.73
C ALA A 72 4.34 -2.17 -22.56
N ARG A 73 3.23 -2.60 -23.16
CA ARG A 73 3.18 -3.76 -24.06
C ARG A 73 3.96 -3.52 -25.35
N THR A 74 3.94 -2.29 -25.85
CA THR A 74 4.71 -1.83 -27.02
C THR A 74 6.05 -1.27 -26.56
N LYS A 75 7.12 -2.08 -26.70
CA LYS A 75 8.48 -1.70 -26.31
C LYS A 75 9.12 -0.80 -27.36
N ARG A 76 9.67 0.35 -26.93
CA ARG A 76 11.11 0.73 -27.04
C ARG A 76 11.37 2.16 -26.56
N GLU A 77 10.38 3.02 -26.68
CA GLU A 77 10.44 4.40 -26.20
C GLU A 77 9.59 4.49 -24.92
N GLY A 78 10.01 5.31 -23.96
CA GLY A 78 9.22 5.55 -22.74
C GLY A 78 7.82 6.06 -23.07
N VAL A 79 6.99 6.23 -22.04
CA VAL A 79 5.71 6.93 -22.25
C VAL A 79 6.00 8.43 -22.27
N PRO A 80 5.60 9.18 -23.31
CA PRO A 80 5.72 10.64 -23.30
C PRO A 80 4.92 11.26 -22.17
N LEU A 81 5.41 12.38 -21.60
CA LEU A 81 4.80 13.03 -20.44
C LEU A 81 3.31 13.33 -20.62
N TRP A 82 2.93 13.88 -21.78
CA TRP A 82 1.54 14.21 -22.11
C TRP A 82 0.59 13.01 -22.24
N LYS A 83 1.12 11.77 -22.30
CA LYS A 83 0.32 10.53 -22.29
C LYS A 83 0.17 9.91 -20.92
N LEU A 84 0.87 10.40 -19.89
CA LEU A 84 0.83 9.80 -18.55
C LEU A 84 -0.57 9.78 -17.94
N GLY A 85 -1.32 10.88 -18.07
CA GLY A 85 -2.70 10.96 -17.57
C GLY A 85 -3.70 10.06 -18.30
N GLN A 86 -3.32 9.52 -19.47
CA GLN A 86 -4.16 8.65 -20.29
C GLN A 86 -3.82 7.16 -20.11
N LEU A 87 -2.86 6.83 -19.23
CA LEU A 87 -2.46 5.46 -19.01
C LEU A 87 -3.52 4.66 -18.26
N ASP A 88 -3.95 3.58 -18.88
CA ASP A 88 -4.76 2.54 -18.24
C ASP A 88 -3.85 1.56 -17.47
N LEU A 89 -3.53 1.91 -16.23
CA LEU A 89 -2.59 1.16 -15.39
C LEU A 89 -3.17 -0.16 -14.87
N LYS A 90 -4.50 -0.26 -14.78
CA LYS A 90 -5.26 -1.41 -14.26
C LYS A 90 -4.77 -1.89 -12.89
N ILE A 91 -4.31 -0.98 -12.03
CA ILE A 91 -3.81 -1.30 -10.69
C ILE A 91 -4.97 -1.84 -9.85
N ASP A 92 -6.07 -1.10 -9.76
CA ASP A 92 -7.22 -1.45 -8.90
C ASP A 92 -8.07 -2.59 -9.49
N GLU A 93 -7.96 -2.82 -10.80
CA GLU A 93 -8.46 -4.05 -11.41
C GLU A 93 -7.69 -5.29 -10.94
N ARG A 94 -6.40 -5.18 -10.62
CA ARG A 94 -5.50 -6.30 -10.31
C ARG A 94 -5.26 -6.50 -8.82
N TYR A 95 -5.28 -5.42 -8.07
CA TYR A 95 -4.91 -5.36 -6.66
C TYR A 95 -5.92 -4.52 -5.90
N GLU A 96 -6.30 -4.97 -4.72
CA GLU A 96 -7.04 -4.16 -3.76
C GLU A 96 -6.08 -3.84 -2.63
N VAL A 97 -5.88 -2.55 -2.38
CA VAL A 97 -4.97 -2.05 -1.35
C VAL A 97 -5.79 -1.43 -0.24
N TYR A 98 -5.41 -1.74 0.98
CA TYR A 98 -6.04 -1.22 2.18
C TYR A 98 -4.99 -0.71 3.13
N GLN A 99 -5.31 0.38 3.79
CA GLN A 99 -4.60 0.81 4.98
C GLN A 99 -5.47 0.61 6.19
N ARG A 100 -4.82 0.42 7.32
CA ARG A 100 -5.50 0.48 8.59
C ARG A 100 -5.83 1.93 8.92
N GLY A 101 -7.11 2.25 8.93
CA GLY A 101 -7.68 3.52 9.35
C GLY A 101 -7.62 3.70 10.86
N GLU A 102 -8.12 4.85 11.32
CA GLU A 102 -8.29 5.08 12.74
C GLU A 102 -9.42 4.20 13.28
N LEU A 103 -9.16 3.60 14.44
CA LEU A 103 -10.19 2.86 15.14
C LEU A 103 -11.18 3.88 15.72
N GLY A 104 -12.44 3.79 15.29
CA GLY A 104 -13.53 4.61 15.84
C GLY A 104 -13.77 4.36 17.34
N GLU A 105 -14.91 4.83 17.84
CA GLU A 105 -15.31 4.55 19.23
C GLU A 105 -15.50 3.05 19.46
N ILE A 106 -14.52 2.45 20.13
CA ILE A 106 -14.52 1.07 20.55
C ILE A 106 -14.61 1.09 22.07
N LYS A 107 -15.52 0.28 22.63
CA LYS A 107 -15.60 0.05 24.08
C LYS A 107 -14.22 -0.26 24.66
N ALA A 108 -13.89 0.33 25.80
CA ALA A 108 -12.55 0.26 26.39
C ALA A 108 -12.04 -1.19 26.53
N GLU A 109 -12.93 -2.12 26.88
CA GLU A 109 -12.63 -3.54 27.03
C GLU A 109 -12.19 -4.17 25.70
N HIS A 110 -12.89 -3.88 24.59
CA HIS A 110 -12.52 -4.39 23.28
C HIS A 110 -11.25 -3.74 22.74
N ARG A 111 -11.01 -2.46 23.07
CA ARG A 111 -9.76 -1.77 22.71
C ARG A 111 -8.57 -2.40 23.41
N ALA A 112 -8.68 -2.70 24.70
CA ALA A 112 -7.65 -3.42 25.45
C ALA A 112 -7.38 -4.81 24.89
N CYS A 113 -8.44 -5.57 24.56
CA CYS A 113 -8.30 -6.90 23.96
C CYS A 113 -7.63 -6.85 22.58
N LEU A 114 -8.02 -5.89 21.73
CA LEU A 114 -7.43 -5.69 20.41
C LEU A 114 -5.95 -5.34 20.52
N TRP A 115 -5.59 -4.42 21.43
CA TRP A 115 -4.20 -4.06 21.67
C TRP A 115 -3.40 -5.28 22.14
N ALA A 116 -3.89 -6.06 23.11
CA ALA A 116 -3.21 -7.25 23.59
C ALA A 116 -2.99 -8.30 22.48
N TYR A 117 -4.00 -8.50 21.63
CA TYR A 117 -3.88 -9.35 20.44
C TYR A 117 -2.80 -8.86 19.47
N GLU A 118 -2.74 -7.56 19.20
CA GLU A 118 -1.79 -6.97 18.25
C GLU A 118 -0.35 -6.94 18.74
N GLN A 119 -0.16 -6.79 20.05
CA GLN A 119 1.15 -6.93 20.69
C GLN A 119 1.60 -8.40 20.79
N GLY A 120 0.76 -9.36 20.37
CA GLY A 120 1.06 -10.79 20.48
C GLY A 120 1.10 -11.30 21.93
N LEU A 121 0.47 -10.57 22.87
CA LEU A 121 0.41 -10.96 24.28
C LEU A 121 -0.64 -12.05 24.52
N ILE A 122 -1.59 -12.20 23.60
CA ILE A 122 -2.66 -13.19 23.65
C ILE A 122 -3.09 -13.53 22.22
N GLU A 123 -3.29 -14.81 21.95
CA GLU A 123 -3.81 -15.29 20.68
C GLU A 123 -5.34 -15.13 20.60
N LEU A 124 -5.85 -14.97 19.38
CA LEU A 124 -7.29 -14.74 19.18
C LEU A 124 -8.16 -15.84 19.80
N HIS A 125 -7.70 -17.09 19.74
CA HIS A 125 -8.47 -18.24 20.22
C HIS A 125 -8.58 -18.31 21.75
N GLU A 126 -7.71 -17.60 22.48
CA GLU A 126 -7.70 -17.53 23.94
C GLU A 126 -8.76 -16.56 24.49
N PHE A 127 -9.28 -15.66 23.66
CA PHE A 127 -10.42 -14.82 24.03
C PHE A 127 -11.75 -15.60 24.04
N THR A 128 -12.75 -15.09 24.76
CA THR A 128 -14.12 -15.59 24.66
C THR A 128 -14.64 -15.47 23.21
N ARG A 129 -15.56 -16.36 22.80
CA ARG A 129 -16.18 -16.33 21.46
C ARG A 129 -16.79 -14.96 21.12
N THR A 130 -17.36 -14.28 22.10
CA THR A 130 -17.95 -12.94 21.92
C THR A 130 -16.88 -11.90 21.63
N THR A 131 -15.81 -11.88 22.43
CA THR A 131 -14.67 -10.99 22.22
C THR A 131 -13.99 -11.25 20.89
N GLN A 132 -13.81 -12.52 20.50
CA GLN A 132 -13.29 -12.90 19.18
C GLN A 132 -14.11 -12.30 18.03
N LYS A 133 -15.45 -12.37 18.12
CA LYS A 133 -16.34 -11.78 17.09
C LYS A 133 -16.16 -10.27 17.03
N HIS A 134 -16.07 -9.58 18.16
CA HIS A 134 -15.86 -8.13 18.18
C HIS A 134 -14.50 -7.73 17.64
N ILE A 135 -13.42 -8.39 18.05
CA ILE A 135 -12.07 -8.14 17.50
C ILE A 135 -12.08 -8.36 15.99
N LYS A 136 -12.64 -9.47 15.50
CA LYS A 136 -12.74 -9.74 14.05
C LYS A 136 -13.53 -8.66 13.32
N LYS A 137 -14.64 -8.21 13.90
CA LYS A 137 -15.48 -7.15 13.34
C LYS A 137 -14.70 -5.83 13.26
N ILE A 138 -14.09 -5.41 14.37
CA ILE A 138 -13.26 -4.21 14.43
C ILE A 138 -12.13 -4.28 13.40
N LEU A 139 -11.40 -5.39 13.37
CA LEU A 139 -10.33 -5.61 12.40
C LEU A 139 -10.84 -5.55 10.97
N SER A 140 -12.08 -5.98 10.67
CA SER A 140 -12.66 -5.88 9.34
C SER A 140 -13.11 -4.47 8.97
N GLU A 141 -13.61 -3.70 9.93
CA GLU A 141 -14.09 -2.32 9.76
C GLU A 141 -12.94 -1.30 9.71
N ALA A 142 -11.80 -1.62 10.34
CA ALA A 142 -10.63 -0.75 10.40
C ALA A 142 -9.83 -0.66 9.09
N TRP A 143 -10.19 -1.41 8.04
CA TRP A 143 -9.49 -1.35 6.76
C TRP A 143 -10.18 -0.37 5.81
N GLU A 144 -9.48 0.72 5.52
CA GLU A 144 -9.89 1.69 4.51
C GLU A 144 -9.24 1.32 3.18
N ARG A 145 -10.05 1.26 2.12
CA ARG A 145 -9.53 0.99 0.77
C ARG A 145 -8.79 2.21 0.24
N ILE A 146 -7.59 1.98 -0.25
CA ILE A 146 -6.79 2.96 -0.99
C ILE A 146 -7.07 2.77 -2.48
N ASP A 147 -7.33 3.87 -3.17
CA ASP A 147 -7.50 3.92 -4.62
C ASP A 147 -6.21 4.44 -5.26
N LEU A 148 -5.35 3.51 -5.71
CA LEU A 148 -4.01 3.84 -6.19
C LEU A 148 -4.04 4.52 -7.56
N GLU A 149 -5.02 4.20 -8.41
CA GLU A 149 -5.20 4.87 -9.70
C GLU A 149 -5.70 6.29 -9.53
N LYS A 150 -6.64 6.54 -8.61
CA LYS A 150 -7.08 7.89 -8.29
C LYS A 150 -5.92 8.74 -7.76
N MET A 151 -5.11 8.20 -6.85
CA MET A 151 -3.89 8.88 -6.39
C MET A 151 -2.96 9.23 -7.56
N TYR A 152 -2.81 8.31 -8.52
CA TYR A 152 -1.92 8.51 -9.67
C TYR A 152 -2.44 9.63 -10.58
N ARG A 153 -3.74 9.65 -10.86
CA ARG A 153 -4.36 10.69 -11.69
C ARG A 153 -4.19 12.07 -11.04
N LEU A 154 -4.46 12.19 -9.75
CA LEU A 154 -4.29 13.44 -9.00
C LEU A 154 -2.84 13.91 -9.00
N GLU A 155 -1.87 13.00 -8.84
CA GLU A 155 -0.45 13.33 -8.88
C GLU A 155 -0.05 13.88 -10.27
N ILE A 156 -0.47 13.22 -11.35
CA ILE A 156 -0.18 13.70 -12.71
C ILE A 156 -0.87 15.03 -13.01
N GLU A 157 -2.11 15.22 -12.59
CA GLU A 157 -2.83 16.49 -12.75
C GLU A 157 -2.08 17.64 -12.06
N ASN A 158 -1.66 17.44 -10.80
CA ASN A 158 -0.90 18.43 -10.04
C ASN A 158 0.47 18.73 -10.68
N GLU A 159 1.18 17.73 -11.18
CA GLU A 159 2.48 17.93 -11.84
C GLU A 159 2.33 18.67 -13.17
N VAL A 160 1.26 18.39 -13.92
CA VAL A 160 0.94 19.12 -15.15
C VAL A 160 0.63 20.59 -14.84
N GLU A 161 -0.17 20.87 -13.80
CA GLU A 161 -0.51 22.24 -13.37
C GLU A 161 0.74 23.04 -12.98
N LYS A 162 1.63 22.47 -12.14
CA LYS A 162 2.91 23.11 -11.79
C LYS A 162 3.78 23.44 -13.01
N LEU A 163 3.79 22.57 -14.02
CA LEU A 163 4.55 22.82 -15.24
C LEU A 163 3.95 23.96 -16.06
N TYR A 164 2.62 24.12 -16.07
CA TYR A 164 1.98 25.27 -16.69
C TYR A 164 2.34 26.58 -15.96
N GLU A 165 2.33 26.60 -14.63
CA GLU A 165 2.73 27.78 -13.83
C GLU A 165 4.21 28.17 -14.00
N LEU A 166 5.08 27.24 -14.39
CA LEU A 166 6.49 27.53 -14.64
C LEU A 166 6.76 28.05 -16.07
N LEU A 167 5.81 27.84 -16.98
CA LEU A 167 5.94 28.17 -18.39
C LEU A 167 5.15 29.43 -18.80
N TYR A 168 4.30 29.94 -17.92
CA TYR A 168 3.47 31.15 -18.09
C TYR A 168 3.52 32.03 -16.85
#